data_AF-R7ULH1-F1
#
_entry.id   AF-R7ULH1-F1
#
_cell.length_a   1.000
_cell.length_b   1.000
_cell.length_c   1.000
_cell.angle_alpha   90.00
_cell.angle_beta   90.00
_cell.angle_gamma   90.00
#
_symmetry.space_group_name_H-M   'P 1'
#
loop_
_entity.id
_entity.type
_entity.pdbx_description
1 polymer ?
#
loop_
_entity_poly.entity_id
_entity_poly.type
_entity_poly.pdbx_seq_one_letter_code
_entity_poly.pdbx_strand_id
1 'polypeptide(L)'
;MDKIIGVIGGVPQSKSRNDDDFSDRLNHRYTTAIFVVFAIVVSTKQYVGEPINCWVPAHFTGNHEEYTNNYCWIRNTYYLPFEEYIPKEHEDDKRQMIPYYQWIPMILLVQALLFYMPCMVWRTMNGRSGIDVNNIVEAGETFQNTEKAENREQTLRYMTKQMDRYLSSQREMKTGCTVSLKHCLSRTCCMFCGRRFGNYLVTLYIFVKLLYIINVVGQLFALNAFLGQDFNLYGIEVLSALAKGEDWTASPRFPRVTMCDFKVRRLGNVQRYTVQCVLPINLFNEKIYLFIWFWMVFTATMSCISLLTWAMRCAFKTDRHRYIKKHLRLMEKLERDSDKQLAQKFVDKYLRQDGTFVMRLVGHNTNAITVTEFVCSLWDSYRAKPLNERNEPNDSSEV
;
A
#
# COMPACT_ATOMS: atom_id res chain seq x y z
N MET A 1 11.03 0.73 -3.28
CA MET A 1 11.04 2.08 -3.90
C MET A 1 12.28 2.87 -3.49
N ASP A 2 12.54 3.11 -2.20
CA ASP A 2 13.70 3.93 -1.76
C ASP A 2 15.08 3.43 -2.26
N LYS A 3 15.30 2.12 -2.37
CA LYS A 3 16.51 1.56 -3.04
C LYS A 3 16.49 1.67 -4.56
N ILE A 4 15.30 1.58 -5.18
CA ILE A 4 15.14 1.66 -6.65
C ILE A 4 15.27 3.12 -7.10
N ILE A 5 14.69 4.07 -6.35
CA ILE A 5 14.89 5.51 -6.49
C ILE A 5 16.35 5.87 -6.22
N GLY A 6 17.01 5.24 -5.24
CA GLY A 6 18.45 5.42 -5.01
C GLY A 6 19.32 4.95 -6.19
N VAL A 7 18.93 3.87 -6.87
CA VAL A 7 19.65 3.34 -8.06
C VAL A 7 19.34 4.15 -9.33
N ILE A 8 18.11 4.65 -9.50
CA ILE A 8 17.68 5.41 -10.69
C ILE A 8 18.01 6.91 -10.56
N GLY A 9 18.10 7.45 -9.34
CA GLY A 9 18.21 8.88 -9.07
C GLY A 9 19.48 9.34 -8.33
N GLY A 10 20.47 8.48 -8.10
CA GLY A 10 21.72 8.86 -7.41
C GLY A 10 21.53 9.36 -5.97
N VAL A 11 20.38 9.07 -5.36
CA VAL A 11 20.08 9.44 -3.97
C VAL A 11 20.75 8.41 -3.05
N PRO A 12 21.48 8.81 -2.00
CA PRO A 12 22.18 7.88 -1.11
C PRO A 12 21.21 6.82 -0.58
N GLN A 13 21.69 5.57 -0.47
CA GLN A 13 20.92 4.41 0.00
C GLN A 13 20.11 4.77 1.26
N SER A 14 18.84 5.11 1.09
CA SER A 14 17.93 5.29 2.21
C SER A 14 17.79 3.93 2.90
N LYS A 15 18.18 3.87 4.17
CA LYS A 15 17.92 2.72 5.05
C LYS A 15 16.47 2.30 4.93
N SER A 16 16.22 0.99 4.99
CA SER A 16 14.86 0.44 4.98
C SER A 16 14.13 0.91 6.24
N ARG A 17 13.16 1.82 6.11
CA ARG A 17 12.27 2.19 7.21
C ARG A 17 11.36 1.01 7.51
N ASN A 18 11.39 0.55 8.76
CA ASN A 18 10.67 -0.62 9.22
C ASN A 18 9.59 -0.24 10.26
N ASP A 19 8.95 0.93 10.10
CA ASP A 19 7.97 1.48 11.04
C ASP A 19 6.54 0.98 10.83
N ASP A 20 6.37 -0.14 10.12
CA ASP A 20 5.09 -0.68 9.67
C ASP A 20 5.08 -2.22 9.68
N ASP A 21 3.91 -2.80 9.40
CA ASP A 21 3.70 -4.24 9.38
C ASP A 21 4.10 -4.88 8.05
N PHE A 22 4.25 -6.22 8.04
CA PHE A 22 4.43 -6.99 6.81
C PHE A 22 3.36 -6.70 5.74
N SER A 23 2.08 -6.59 6.14
CA SER A 23 0.99 -6.28 5.21
C SER A 23 1.12 -4.89 4.57
N ASP A 24 1.68 -3.92 5.29
CA ASP A 24 1.88 -2.57 4.76
C ASP A 24 3.03 -2.59 3.74
N ARG A 25 4.10 -3.31 4.06
CA ARG A 25 5.23 -3.58 3.15
C ARG A 25 4.79 -4.29 1.89
N LEU A 26 3.88 -5.26 2.01
CA LEU A 26 3.29 -5.95 0.86
C LEU A 26 2.74 -4.93 -0.15
N ASN A 27 1.98 -3.94 0.31
CA ASN A 27 1.42 -2.90 -0.53
C ASN A 27 2.47 -1.93 -1.10
N HIS A 28 3.12 -1.12 -0.26
CA HIS A 28 3.90 0.02 -0.75
C HIS A 28 5.31 -0.36 -1.24
N ARG A 29 5.83 -1.53 -0.85
CA ARG A 29 7.18 -1.97 -1.23
C ARG A 29 7.13 -3.07 -2.28
N TYR A 30 6.47 -4.18 -2.01
CA TYR A 30 6.48 -5.35 -2.91
C TYR A 30 5.57 -5.13 -4.12
N THR A 31 4.28 -4.80 -3.91
CA THR A 31 3.35 -4.54 -5.00
C THR A 31 3.84 -3.40 -5.89
N THR A 32 4.32 -2.31 -5.29
CA THR A 32 4.90 -1.20 -6.08
C THR A 32 6.11 -1.63 -6.90
N ALA A 33 7.03 -2.44 -6.34
CA ALA A 33 8.17 -2.94 -7.11
C ALA A 33 7.74 -3.86 -8.26
N ILE A 34 6.75 -4.73 -8.03
CA ILE A 34 6.18 -5.60 -9.06
C ILE A 34 5.61 -4.79 -10.23
N PHE A 35 4.80 -3.77 -9.95
CA PHE A 35 4.25 -2.88 -10.97
C PHE A 35 5.33 -2.15 -11.77
N VAL A 36 6.38 -1.64 -11.11
CA VAL A 36 7.51 -0.99 -11.79
C VAL A 36 8.28 -1.99 -12.67
N VAL A 37 8.53 -3.20 -12.19
CA VAL A 37 9.21 -4.25 -12.98
C VAL A 37 8.38 -4.61 -14.21
N PHE A 38 7.06 -4.81 -14.06
CA PHE A 38 6.20 -5.07 -15.21
C PHE A 38 6.13 -3.90 -16.18
N ALA A 39 6.09 -2.66 -15.69
CA ALA A 39 6.14 -1.47 -16.54
C ALA A 39 7.42 -1.43 -17.38
N ILE A 40 8.58 -1.77 -16.80
CA ILE A 40 9.86 -1.87 -17.51
C ILE A 40 9.82 -3.00 -18.55
N VAL A 41 9.35 -4.19 -18.18
CA VAL A 41 9.28 -5.35 -19.10
C VAL A 41 8.39 -5.06 -20.31
N VAL A 42 7.19 -4.51 -20.08
CA VAL A 42 6.27 -4.14 -21.17
C VAL A 42 6.86 -3.02 -22.03
N SER A 43 7.46 -1.99 -21.41
CA SER A 43 8.10 -0.89 -22.15
C SER A 43 9.22 -1.39 -23.07
N THR A 44 10.07 -2.30 -22.60
CA THR A 44 11.14 -2.88 -23.43
C THR A 44 10.55 -3.59 -24.65
N LYS A 45 9.47 -4.35 -24.49
CA LYS A 45 8.81 -5.01 -25.63
C LYS A 45 8.12 -4.03 -26.57
N GLN A 46 7.61 -2.91 -26.05
CA GLN A 46 6.87 -1.92 -26.81
C GLN A 46 7.75 -0.96 -27.62
N TYR A 47 8.92 -0.58 -27.10
CA TYR A 47 9.79 0.43 -27.71
C TYR A 47 11.06 -0.14 -28.37
N VAL A 48 11.57 -1.28 -27.87
CA VAL A 48 12.80 -1.90 -28.41
C VAL A 48 12.47 -3.09 -29.32
N GLY A 49 11.34 -3.75 -29.09
CA GLY A 49 10.85 -4.85 -29.93
C GLY A 49 9.90 -4.39 -31.04
N GLU A 50 9.45 -5.34 -31.85
CA GLU A 50 8.36 -5.17 -32.81
C GLU A 50 7.01 -5.41 -32.10
N PRO A 51 6.22 -4.37 -31.82
CA PRO A 51 4.99 -4.53 -31.04
C PRO A 51 3.85 -5.18 -31.85
N ILE A 52 3.89 -5.04 -33.18
CA ILE A 52 2.88 -5.51 -34.11
C ILE A 52 3.52 -5.91 -35.45
N ASN A 53 3.05 -7.01 -36.03
CA ASN A 53 3.46 -7.47 -37.37
C ASN A 53 2.20 -7.72 -38.21
N CYS A 54 2.08 -7.01 -39.33
CA CYS A 54 0.90 -7.05 -40.20
C CYS A 54 1.13 -7.85 -41.48
N TRP A 55 0.13 -8.63 -41.86
CA TRP A 55 0.07 -9.37 -43.11
C TRP A 55 -0.30 -8.41 -44.26
N VAL A 56 0.72 -7.92 -44.97
CA VAL A 56 0.57 -6.98 -46.08
C VAL A 56 0.52 -7.67 -47.45
N PRO A 57 -0.08 -7.05 -48.49
CA PRO A 57 -0.10 -7.60 -49.83
C PRO A 57 1.32 -7.75 -50.44
N ALA A 58 1.52 -8.77 -51.29
CA ALA A 58 2.82 -9.12 -51.87
C ALA A 58 3.49 -8.02 -52.72
N HIS A 59 2.75 -7.00 -53.17
CA HIS A 59 3.30 -5.87 -53.94
C HIS A 59 3.86 -4.73 -53.06
N PHE A 60 3.71 -4.84 -51.73
CA PHE A 60 4.31 -3.88 -50.79
C PHE A 60 5.82 -4.12 -50.73
N THR A 61 6.59 -3.03 -50.71
CA THR A 61 8.04 -3.08 -50.49
C THR A 61 8.29 -3.07 -48.97
N GLY A 62 9.51 -3.37 -48.52
CA GLY A 62 9.85 -3.34 -47.09
C GLY A 62 9.48 -2.01 -46.40
N ASN A 63 9.68 -0.87 -47.07
CA ASN A 63 9.28 0.44 -46.54
C ASN A 63 7.75 0.60 -46.40
N HIS A 64 6.97 -0.02 -47.29
CA HIS A 64 5.51 -0.01 -47.19
C HIS A 64 5.02 -0.91 -46.04
N GLU A 65 5.69 -2.05 -45.81
CA GLU A 65 5.43 -2.92 -44.67
C GLU A 65 5.71 -2.21 -43.35
N GLU A 66 6.88 -1.58 -43.22
CA GLU A 66 7.25 -0.81 -42.02
C GLU A 66 6.28 0.36 -41.77
N TYR A 67 5.90 1.11 -42.82
CA TYR A 67 4.86 2.12 -42.71
C TYR A 67 3.53 1.54 -42.22
N THR A 68 3.12 0.37 -42.73
CA THR A 68 1.86 -0.27 -42.34
C THR A 68 1.91 -0.71 -40.88
N ASN A 69 2.99 -1.36 -40.44
CA ASN A 69 3.18 -1.76 -39.06
C ASN A 69 3.13 -0.55 -38.11
N ASN A 70 3.86 0.52 -38.42
CA ASN A 70 3.87 1.74 -37.61
C ASN A 70 2.51 2.45 -37.59
N TYR A 71 1.84 2.55 -38.74
CA TYR A 71 0.52 3.15 -38.85
C TYR A 71 -0.51 2.39 -38.03
N CYS A 72 -0.53 1.06 -38.15
CA CYS A 72 -1.43 0.17 -37.43
C CYS A 72 -1.10 0.06 -35.93
N TRP A 73 0.13 0.38 -35.52
CA TRP A 73 0.47 0.49 -34.10
C TRP A 73 -0.04 1.80 -33.48
N ILE A 74 0.12 2.92 -34.20
CA ILE A 74 -0.28 4.24 -33.72
C ILE A 74 -1.80 4.40 -33.74
N ARG A 75 -2.47 3.82 -34.75
CA ARG A 75 -3.92 3.81 -34.87
C ARG A 75 -4.51 2.62 -34.12
N ASN A 76 -5.69 2.79 -33.54
CA ASN A 76 -6.38 1.68 -32.86
C ASN A 76 -6.70 0.54 -33.84
N THR A 77 -6.44 -0.70 -33.43
CA THR A 77 -6.90 -1.90 -34.10
C THR A 77 -8.22 -2.40 -33.47
N TYR A 78 -8.90 -3.32 -34.12
CA TYR A 78 -10.11 -3.94 -33.57
C TYR A 78 -10.03 -5.46 -33.60
N TYR A 79 -10.69 -6.10 -32.64
CA TYR A 79 -10.88 -7.55 -32.65
C TYR A 79 -12.05 -7.93 -33.57
N LEU A 80 -11.88 -8.98 -34.36
CA LEU A 80 -12.90 -9.56 -35.21
C LEU A 80 -12.73 -11.09 -35.17
N PRO A 81 -13.73 -11.85 -34.71
CA PRO A 81 -13.73 -13.32 -34.81
C PRO A 81 -13.61 -13.77 -36.27
N PHE A 82 -13.03 -14.95 -36.51
CA PHE A 82 -12.82 -15.46 -37.88
C PHE A 82 -14.12 -15.83 -38.60
N GLU A 83 -15.17 -16.11 -37.83
CA GLU A 83 -16.49 -16.50 -38.31
C GLU A 83 -17.34 -15.29 -38.77
N GLU A 84 -16.93 -14.07 -38.40
CA GLU A 84 -17.64 -12.83 -38.72
C GLU A 84 -17.06 -12.13 -39.96
N TYR A 85 -17.95 -11.55 -40.77
CA TYR A 85 -17.55 -10.75 -41.93
C TYR A 85 -17.02 -9.38 -41.50
N ILE A 86 -16.05 -8.84 -42.24
CA ILE A 86 -15.49 -7.51 -42.01
C ILE A 86 -16.62 -6.46 -42.14
N PRO A 87 -16.90 -5.67 -41.07
CA PRO A 87 -17.97 -4.68 -41.10
C PRO A 87 -17.74 -3.60 -42.17
N LYS A 88 -18.82 -3.19 -42.84
CA LYS A 88 -18.77 -2.13 -43.87
C LYS A 88 -18.48 -0.77 -43.24
N GLU A 89 -18.10 0.21 -44.06
CA GLU A 89 -17.67 1.55 -43.61
C GLU A 89 -18.74 2.34 -42.81
N HIS A 90 -20.01 2.04 -43.02
CA HIS A 90 -21.11 2.64 -42.27
C HIS A 90 -21.43 1.92 -40.95
N GLU A 91 -20.70 0.84 -40.64
CA GLU A 91 -20.90 -0.02 -39.46
C GLU A 91 -19.72 0.08 -38.49
N ASP A 92 -19.13 1.27 -38.35
CA ASP A 92 -17.98 1.50 -37.47
C ASP A 92 -18.30 1.19 -36.00
N ASP A 93 -19.57 1.30 -35.60
CA ASP A 93 -20.06 0.95 -34.25
C ASP A 93 -19.91 -0.55 -33.92
N LYS A 94 -19.81 -1.42 -34.94
CA LYS A 94 -19.59 -2.87 -34.73
C LYS A 94 -18.14 -3.23 -34.43
N ARG A 95 -17.21 -2.27 -34.52
CA ARG A 95 -15.78 -2.52 -34.35
C ARG A 95 -15.39 -2.32 -32.89
N GLN A 96 -15.06 -3.42 -32.22
CA GLN A 96 -14.51 -3.36 -30.88
C GLN A 96 -13.04 -2.90 -30.93
N MET A 97 -12.85 -1.59 -30.90
CA MET A 97 -11.54 -0.94 -30.94
C MET A 97 -10.75 -1.21 -29.66
N ILE A 98 -9.44 -1.36 -29.77
CA ILE A 98 -8.55 -1.69 -28.66
C ILE A 98 -7.47 -0.60 -28.50
N PRO A 99 -7.78 0.51 -27.80
CA PRO A 99 -6.85 1.63 -27.64
C PRO A 99 -5.84 1.45 -26.50
N TYR A 100 -6.04 0.45 -25.63
CA TYR A 100 -5.41 0.43 -24.32
C TYR A 100 -3.92 0.08 -24.34
N TYR A 101 -3.42 -0.64 -25.36
CA TYR A 101 -2.05 -1.17 -25.39
C TYR A 101 -0.97 -0.10 -25.27
N GLN A 102 -1.17 1.04 -25.91
CA GLN A 102 -0.21 2.15 -25.92
C GLN A 102 0.02 2.71 -24.51
N TRP A 103 -1.00 2.63 -23.64
CA TRP A 103 -1.03 3.24 -22.33
C TRP A 103 -0.66 2.29 -21.19
N ILE A 104 -0.52 0.99 -21.46
CA ILE A 104 -0.25 -0.04 -20.42
C ILE A 104 0.93 0.33 -19.53
N PRO A 105 2.14 0.68 -20.05
CA PRO A 105 3.27 0.99 -19.18
C PRO A 105 3.03 2.19 -18.27
N MET A 106 2.38 3.24 -18.81
CA MET A 106 2.07 4.45 -18.06
C MET A 106 1.08 4.16 -16.94
N ILE A 107 0.09 3.31 -17.21
CA ILE A 107 -0.89 2.90 -16.21
C ILE A 107 -0.24 2.07 -15.12
N LEU A 108 0.58 1.07 -15.46
CA LEU A 108 1.31 0.29 -14.46
C LEU A 108 2.15 1.19 -13.53
N LEU A 109 2.76 2.26 -14.06
CA LEU A 109 3.46 3.26 -13.25
C LEU A 109 2.53 4.09 -12.36
N VAL A 110 1.38 4.55 -12.87
CA VAL A 110 0.37 5.24 -12.08
C VAL A 110 -0.17 4.34 -10.96
N GLN A 111 -0.40 3.06 -11.24
CA GLN A 111 -0.81 2.08 -10.23
C GLN A 111 0.26 1.91 -9.16
N ALA A 112 1.54 1.79 -9.55
CA ALA A 112 2.66 1.77 -8.62
C ALA A 112 2.68 3.01 -7.70
N LEU A 113 2.46 4.22 -8.24
CA LEU A 113 2.42 5.45 -7.47
C LEU A 113 1.25 5.46 -6.46
N LEU A 114 0.07 5.02 -6.90
CA LEU A 114 -1.12 4.94 -6.05
C LEU A 114 -0.94 3.91 -4.91
N PHE A 115 -0.24 2.79 -5.15
CA PHE A 115 0.14 1.85 -4.09
C PHE A 115 1.13 2.42 -3.06
N TYR A 116 1.93 3.41 -3.45
CA TYR A 116 2.85 4.08 -2.54
C TYR A 116 2.18 5.22 -1.74
N MET A 117 1.10 5.79 -2.26
CA MET A 117 0.41 6.96 -1.69
C MET A 117 -0.01 6.80 -0.21
N PRO A 118 -0.59 5.67 0.26
CA PRO A 118 -0.92 5.51 1.67
C PRO A 118 0.30 5.53 2.60
N CYS A 119 1.45 5.01 2.15
CA CYS A 119 2.71 5.06 2.90
C CYS A 119 3.21 6.49 3.03
N MET A 120 3.10 7.29 1.97
CA MET A 120 3.43 8.72 2.01
C MET A 120 2.57 9.46 3.04
N VAL A 121 1.25 9.17 3.08
CA VAL A 121 0.32 9.72 4.07
C VAL A 121 0.76 9.36 5.50
N TRP A 122 1.09 8.09 5.76
CA TRP A 122 1.62 7.65 7.05
C TRP A 122 2.87 8.45 7.44
N ARG A 123 3.88 8.51 6.57
CA ARG A 123 5.18 9.16 6.85
C ARG A 123 5.00 10.64 7.16
N THR A 124 4.23 11.37 6.35
CA THR A 124 4.01 12.81 6.54
C THR A 124 3.21 13.11 7.81
N MET A 125 2.17 12.33 8.10
CA MET A 125 1.32 12.57 9.26
C MET A 125 1.93 12.06 10.58
N ASN A 126 2.74 11.01 10.52
CA ASN A 126 3.50 10.48 11.65
C ASN A 126 4.58 11.48 12.08
N GLY A 127 5.30 12.10 11.15
CA GLY A 127 6.27 13.16 11.46
C GLY A 127 5.65 14.37 12.19
N ARG A 128 4.36 14.65 11.95
CA ARG A 128 3.62 15.70 12.66
C ARG A 128 3.14 15.31 14.05
N SER A 129 3.27 14.05 14.46
CA SER A 129 2.78 13.53 15.76
C SER A 129 3.57 14.05 16.96
N GLY A 130 4.83 14.45 16.73
CA GLY A 130 5.79 14.82 17.79
C GLY A 130 6.65 13.66 18.28
N ILE A 131 6.42 12.44 17.75
CA ILE A 131 7.32 11.30 17.93
C ILE A 131 7.65 10.69 16.57
N ASP A 132 8.93 10.49 16.30
CA ASP A 132 9.34 9.74 15.11
C ASP A 132 9.41 8.26 15.48
N VAL A 133 8.31 7.55 15.18
CA VAL A 133 8.17 6.11 15.43
C VAL A 133 9.27 5.32 14.72
N ASN A 134 9.71 5.76 13.54
CA ASN A 134 10.79 5.10 12.82
C ASN A 134 12.09 5.12 13.62
N ASN A 135 12.42 6.24 14.25
CA ASN A 135 13.65 6.35 15.05
C ASN A 135 13.60 5.43 16.29
N ILE A 136 12.41 5.22 16.87
CA ILE A 136 12.24 4.31 18.01
C ILE A 136 12.38 2.85 17.56
N VAL A 137 11.78 2.49 16.43
CA VAL A 137 11.92 1.13 15.88
C VAL A 137 13.36 0.86 15.46
N GLU A 138 14.03 1.81 14.81
CA GLU A 138 15.44 1.71 14.44
C GLU A 138 16.36 1.62 15.67
N ALA A 139 16.07 2.39 16.73
CA ALA A 139 16.76 2.25 18.00
C ALA A 139 16.54 0.86 18.62
N GLY A 140 15.33 0.30 18.50
CA GLY A 140 15.03 -1.06 18.94
C GLY A 140 15.78 -2.15 18.15
N GLU A 141 15.93 -1.97 16.84
CA GLU A 141 16.72 -2.87 15.98
C GLU A 141 18.22 -2.76 16.32
N THR A 142 18.72 -1.54 16.54
CA THR A 142 20.09 -1.29 16.98
C THR A 142 20.36 -1.91 18.35
N PHE A 143 19.41 -1.78 19.27
CA PHE A 143 19.47 -2.40 20.60
C PHE A 143 19.58 -3.91 20.54
N GLN A 144 18.88 -4.56 19.60
CA GLN A 144 18.96 -6.00 19.39
C GLN A 144 20.32 -6.43 18.83
N ASN A 145 20.90 -5.66 17.91
CA ASN A 145 22.14 -6.00 17.22
C ASN A 145 23.41 -5.62 18.01
N THR A 146 23.27 -4.86 19.11
CA THR A 146 24.40 -4.39 19.90
C THR A 146 24.83 -5.43 20.94
N GLU A 147 26.07 -5.93 20.84
CA GLU A 147 26.64 -6.90 21.78
C GLU A 147 27.16 -6.26 23.08
N LYS A 148 27.63 -4.99 23.02
CA LYS A 148 28.17 -4.29 24.20
C LYS A 148 27.06 -3.83 25.14
N ALA A 149 27.13 -4.28 26.40
CA ALA A 149 26.13 -3.97 27.43
C ALA A 149 25.95 -2.45 27.69
N GLU A 150 27.03 -1.67 27.67
CA GLU A 150 26.97 -0.21 27.92
C GLU A 150 26.18 0.53 26.83
N ASN A 151 26.47 0.25 25.56
CA ASN A 151 25.76 0.85 24.42
C ASN A 151 24.29 0.43 24.37
N ARG A 152 24.00 -0.82 24.77
CA ARG A 152 22.63 -1.34 24.89
C ARG A 152 21.83 -0.55 25.92
N GLU A 153 22.41 -0.28 27.09
CA GLU A 153 21.74 0.52 28.13
C GLU A 153 21.53 1.98 27.69
N GLN A 154 22.51 2.59 27.03
CA GLN A 154 22.38 3.94 26.48
C GLN A 154 21.24 4.03 25.45
N THR A 155 21.13 3.04 24.56
CA THR A 155 20.07 2.97 23.55
C THR A 155 18.69 2.80 24.20
N LEU A 156 18.58 1.93 25.21
CA LEU A 156 17.35 1.75 25.98
C LEU A 156 16.94 3.04 26.71
N ARG A 157 17.90 3.72 27.37
CA ARG A 157 17.66 5.00 28.03
C ARG A 157 17.22 6.08 27.04
N TYR A 158 17.80 6.11 25.84
CA TYR A 158 17.38 7.01 24.76
C TYR A 158 15.92 6.75 24.36
N MET A 159 15.56 5.50 24.06
CA MET A 159 14.19 5.10 23.72
C MET A 159 13.20 5.48 24.83
N THR A 160 13.53 5.17 26.09
CA THR A 160 12.70 5.48 27.26
C THR A 160 12.49 6.97 27.44
N LYS A 161 13.56 7.78 27.35
CA LYS A 161 13.48 9.25 27.50
C LYS A 161 12.68 9.90 26.37
N GLN A 162 12.85 9.43 25.13
CA GLN A 162 12.08 9.93 23.99
C GLN A 162 10.59 9.63 24.16
N MET A 163 10.26 8.40 24.57
CA MET A 163 8.89 7.98 24.79
C MET A 163 8.24 8.68 25.99
N ASP A 164 8.96 8.83 27.11
CA ASP A 164 8.48 9.54 28.29
C ASP A 164 8.16 11.02 27.97
N ARG A 165 9.05 11.71 27.25
CA ARG A 165 8.80 13.10 26.79
C ARG A 165 7.57 13.22 25.90
N TYR A 166 7.33 12.24 25.03
CA TYR A 166 6.13 12.22 24.19
C TYR A 166 4.86 12.02 25.03
N LEU A 167 4.87 11.03 25.93
CA LEU A 167 3.72 10.73 26.78
C LEU A 167 3.40 11.88 27.76
N SER A 168 4.42 12.54 28.30
CA SER A 168 4.25 13.70 29.19
C SER A 168 3.73 14.93 28.43
N SER A 169 4.27 15.24 27.25
CA SER A 169 3.82 16.37 26.42
C SER A 169 2.33 16.25 26.04
N GLN A 170 1.84 15.03 25.82
CA GLN A 170 0.40 14.80 25.57
C GLN A 170 -0.51 14.99 26.79
N ARG A 171 0.04 15.11 28.00
CA ARG A 171 -0.72 15.38 29.22
C ARG A 171 -1.03 16.87 29.38
N GLU A 172 -0.06 17.73 29.11
CA GLU A 172 -0.13 19.18 29.33
C GLU A 172 -1.12 19.89 28.39
N MET A 173 -1.39 19.32 27.21
CA MET A 173 -2.28 19.91 26.20
C MET A 173 -3.79 19.88 26.54
N LYS A 174 -4.18 19.43 27.74
CA LYS A 174 -5.58 19.37 28.16
C LYS A 174 -6.15 20.69 28.70
N THR A 175 -5.32 21.68 29.03
CA THR A 175 -5.73 22.90 29.77
C THR A 175 -5.50 24.18 28.96
N GLY A 176 -6.30 24.39 27.90
CA GLY A 176 -6.31 25.64 27.13
C GLY A 176 -7.73 26.03 26.74
N CYS A 177 -8.26 27.10 27.33
CA CYS A 177 -9.65 27.56 27.21
C CYS A 177 -10.01 28.16 25.83
N THR A 178 -9.06 28.31 24.89
CA THR A 178 -9.20 29.21 23.72
C THR A 178 -9.29 28.51 22.35
N VAL A 179 -9.76 27.26 22.27
CA VAL A 179 -9.82 26.48 20.99
C VAL A 179 -11.25 26.30 20.45
N SER A 180 -12.27 26.91 21.08
CA SER A 180 -13.69 26.66 20.78
C SER A 180 -14.11 26.97 19.32
N LEU A 181 -13.52 27.97 18.67
CA LEU A 181 -14.01 28.43 17.36
C LEU A 181 -13.63 27.50 16.17
N LYS A 182 -12.52 26.76 16.25
CA LYS A 182 -12.12 25.80 15.20
C LYS A 182 -12.86 24.45 15.31
N HIS A 183 -13.66 24.25 16.36
CA HIS A 183 -14.29 22.97 16.68
C HIS A 183 -15.62 22.72 15.95
N CYS A 184 -16.28 23.73 15.37
CA CYS A 184 -17.57 23.55 14.71
C CYS A 184 -17.43 22.90 13.31
N LEU A 185 -16.47 23.36 12.50
CA LEU A 185 -16.18 22.82 11.16
C LEU A 185 -15.55 21.41 11.16
N SER A 186 -15.07 20.93 12.31
CA SER A 186 -14.36 19.65 12.47
C SER A 186 -15.28 18.48 12.87
N ARG A 187 -16.55 18.76 13.19
CA ARG A 187 -17.42 17.85 13.94
C ARG A 187 -17.92 16.64 13.14
N THR A 188 -17.93 16.71 11.80
CA THR A 188 -18.50 15.64 10.96
C THR A 188 -17.47 14.58 10.55
N CYS A 189 -16.16 14.87 10.59
CA CYS A 189 -15.11 13.94 10.12
C CYS A 189 -14.22 13.38 11.24
N CYS A 190 -14.15 14.02 12.43
CA CYS A 190 -13.13 13.73 13.45
C CYS A 190 -13.64 13.19 14.80
N MET A 191 -14.80 12.51 14.87
CA MET A 191 -15.22 11.83 16.12
C MET A 191 -14.24 10.74 16.60
N PHE A 192 -13.30 10.27 15.75
CA PHE A 192 -12.28 9.29 16.10
C PHE A 192 -10.84 9.83 16.22
N CYS A 193 -10.59 11.10 15.88
CA CYS A 193 -9.24 11.68 15.73
C CYS A 193 -8.97 12.80 16.74
N GLY A 194 -8.68 12.42 17.98
CA GLY A 194 -8.37 13.37 19.05
C GLY A 194 -6.96 13.20 19.60
N ARG A 195 -6.05 14.12 19.25
CA ARG A 195 -4.74 14.32 19.94
C ARG A 195 -4.92 14.47 21.46
N ARG A 196 -6.11 14.91 21.89
CA ARG A 196 -6.54 15.12 23.27
C ARG A 196 -6.78 13.84 24.08
N PHE A 197 -7.05 12.69 23.42
CA PHE A 197 -7.27 11.39 24.06
C PHE A 197 -6.01 10.50 24.07
N GLY A 198 -4.93 10.90 23.38
CA GLY A 198 -3.72 10.09 23.22
C GLY A 198 -3.92 8.83 22.39
N ASN A 199 -4.74 8.97 21.34
CA ASN A 199 -5.09 7.92 20.37
C ASN A 199 -4.76 8.36 18.93
N TYR A 200 -3.94 9.40 18.74
CA TYR A 200 -3.70 9.99 17.42
C TYR A 200 -2.95 9.02 16.50
N LEU A 201 -1.87 8.41 17.00
CA LEU A 201 -1.07 7.47 16.20
C LEU A 201 -1.88 6.25 15.80
N VAL A 202 -2.69 5.73 16.73
CA VAL A 202 -3.54 4.57 16.46
C VAL A 202 -4.59 4.87 15.41
N THR A 203 -5.32 5.99 15.55
CA THR A 203 -6.33 6.34 14.55
C THR A 203 -5.69 6.61 13.19
N LEU A 204 -4.54 7.28 13.16
CA LEU A 204 -3.79 7.49 11.91
C LEU A 204 -3.40 6.16 11.27
N TYR A 205 -2.91 5.20 12.06
CA TYR A 205 -2.49 3.90 11.54
C TYR A 205 -3.67 3.10 10.98
N ILE A 206 -4.81 3.07 11.69
CA ILE A 206 -6.05 2.43 11.20
C ILE A 206 -6.57 3.12 9.94
N PHE A 207 -6.48 4.45 9.87
CA PHE A 207 -6.86 5.21 8.68
C PHE A 207 -5.98 4.85 7.47
N VAL A 208 -4.66 4.72 7.65
CA VAL A 208 -3.75 4.28 6.59
C VAL A 208 -4.04 2.84 6.15
N LYS A 209 -4.34 1.92 7.09
CA LYS A 209 -4.78 0.56 6.78
C LYS A 209 -6.04 0.55 5.91
N LEU A 210 -7.01 1.42 6.22
CA LEU A 210 -8.22 1.59 5.42
C LEU A 210 -7.87 2.12 4.02
N LEU A 211 -6.97 3.11 3.91
CA LEU A 211 -6.50 3.62 2.63
C LEU A 211 -5.83 2.55 1.76
N TYR A 212 -5.09 1.60 2.35
CA TYR A 212 -4.55 0.47 1.59
C TYR A 212 -5.64 -0.41 0.97
N ILE A 213 -6.69 -0.73 1.73
CA ILE A 213 -7.83 -1.53 1.22
C ILE A 213 -8.59 -0.77 0.13
N ILE A 214 -8.91 0.51 0.39
CA ILE A 214 -9.56 1.38 -0.61
C ILE A 214 -8.73 1.46 -1.88
N ASN A 215 -7.41 1.58 -1.75
CA ASN A 215 -6.52 1.59 -2.91
C ASN A 215 -6.59 0.26 -3.66
N VAL A 216 -6.36 -0.89 -3.02
CA VAL A 216 -6.38 -2.20 -3.72
C VAL A 216 -7.71 -2.44 -4.43
N VAL A 217 -8.83 -2.17 -3.76
CA VAL A 217 -10.18 -2.32 -4.34
C VAL A 217 -10.37 -1.32 -5.49
N GLY A 218 -10.00 -0.07 -5.30
CA GLY A 218 -10.05 0.97 -6.33
C GLY A 218 -9.20 0.64 -7.56
N GLN A 219 -8.03 0.03 -7.38
CA GLN A 219 -7.17 -0.44 -8.48
C GLN A 219 -7.82 -1.55 -9.29
N LEU A 220 -8.51 -2.49 -8.65
CA LEU A 220 -9.23 -3.56 -9.34
C LEU A 220 -10.35 -2.98 -10.22
N PHE A 221 -11.13 -2.02 -9.68
CA PHE A 221 -12.16 -1.31 -10.45
C PHE A 221 -11.58 -0.41 -11.54
N ALA A 222 -10.43 0.24 -11.31
CA ALA A 222 -9.77 1.06 -12.31
C ALA A 222 -9.30 0.22 -13.50
N LEU A 223 -8.79 -1.00 -13.27
CA LEU A 223 -8.44 -1.93 -14.34
C LEU A 223 -9.67 -2.41 -15.11
N ASN A 224 -10.78 -2.67 -14.42
CA ASN A 224 -12.05 -3.02 -15.06
C ASN A 224 -12.52 -1.92 -16.03
N ALA A 225 -12.46 -0.65 -15.59
CA ALA A 225 -12.83 0.49 -16.41
C ALA A 225 -11.87 0.68 -17.60
N PHE A 226 -10.58 0.43 -17.40
CA PHE A 226 -9.57 0.67 -18.43
C PHE A 226 -9.52 -0.42 -19.52
N LEU A 227 -9.58 -1.70 -19.13
CA LEU A 227 -9.57 -2.81 -20.08
C LEU A 227 -10.92 -2.98 -20.81
N GLY A 228 -11.98 -2.30 -20.36
CA GLY A 228 -13.30 -2.31 -21.00
C GLY A 228 -13.99 -3.68 -21.00
N GLN A 229 -13.62 -4.54 -20.05
CA GLN A 229 -14.03 -5.93 -19.91
C GLN A 229 -14.10 -6.28 -18.42
N ASP A 230 -14.92 -7.26 -18.03
CA ASP A 230 -15.14 -7.70 -16.64
C ASP A 230 -13.87 -8.29 -15.98
N PHE A 231 -12.89 -7.43 -15.70
CA PHE A 231 -11.60 -7.76 -15.09
C PHE A 231 -11.74 -8.24 -13.65
N ASN A 232 -12.81 -7.83 -12.96
CA ASN A 232 -13.05 -8.19 -11.56
C ASN A 232 -13.08 -9.71 -11.34
N LEU A 233 -13.62 -10.49 -12.28
CA LEU A 233 -13.77 -11.95 -12.17
C LEU A 233 -12.72 -12.73 -12.96
N TYR A 234 -11.74 -12.05 -13.56
CA TYR A 234 -10.82 -12.64 -14.53
C TYR A 234 -10.14 -13.93 -14.03
N GLY A 235 -9.54 -13.92 -12.84
CA GLY A 235 -8.84 -15.10 -12.34
C GLY A 235 -9.77 -16.25 -11.98
N ILE A 236 -11.03 -15.97 -11.59
CA ILE A 236 -12.03 -17.01 -11.32
C ILE A 236 -12.47 -17.66 -12.64
N GLU A 237 -12.70 -16.86 -13.68
CA GLU A 237 -13.01 -17.35 -15.02
C GLU A 237 -11.91 -18.28 -15.53
N VAL A 238 -10.64 -17.87 -15.43
CA VAL A 238 -9.49 -18.71 -15.84
C VAL A 238 -9.41 -20.01 -15.04
N LEU A 239 -9.58 -19.96 -13.72
CA LEU A 239 -9.60 -21.18 -12.89
C LEU A 239 -10.75 -22.12 -13.27
N SER A 240 -11.92 -21.56 -13.56
CA SER A 240 -13.09 -22.34 -13.97
C SER A 240 -12.91 -22.99 -15.34
N ALA A 241 -12.31 -22.29 -16.31
CA ALA A 241 -12.00 -22.81 -17.64
C ALA A 241 -10.94 -23.92 -17.56
N LEU A 242 -9.89 -23.72 -16.73
CA LEU A 242 -8.86 -24.73 -16.51
C LEU A 242 -9.44 -25.99 -15.86
N ALA A 243 -10.37 -25.84 -14.91
CA ALA A 243 -11.05 -26.98 -14.26
C ALA A 243 -11.94 -27.76 -15.23
N LYS A 244 -12.50 -27.11 -16.25
CA LYS A 244 -13.30 -27.74 -17.31
C LYS A 244 -12.47 -28.32 -18.45
N GLY A 245 -11.16 -28.04 -18.49
CA GLY A 245 -10.28 -28.42 -19.59
C GLY A 245 -10.50 -27.60 -20.88
N GLU A 246 -11.08 -26.40 -20.77
CA GLU A 246 -11.29 -25.48 -21.89
C GLU A 246 -10.04 -24.63 -22.17
N ASP A 247 -9.85 -24.23 -23.43
CA ASP A 247 -8.76 -23.36 -23.86
C ASP A 247 -8.94 -21.92 -23.35
N TRP A 248 -8.38 -21.63 -22.17
CA TRP A 248 -8.38 -20.30 -21.54
C TRP A 248 -7.52 -19.25 -22.28
N THR A 249 -6.70 -19.68 -23.23
CA THR A 249 -5.73 -18.82 -23.92
C THR A 249 -6.34 -17.97 -25.05
N ALA A 250 -7.56 -18.30 -25.47
CA ALA A 250 -8.30 -17.59 -26.51
C ALA A 250 -9.32 -16.59 -25.91
N SER A 251 -8.88 -15.73 -24.98
CA SER A 251 -9.79 -14.74 -24.40
C SER A 251 -10.00 -13.55 -25.35
N PRO A 252 -11.25 -13.09 -25.58
CA PRO A 252 -11.53 -11.90 -26.39
C PRO A 252 -11.01 -10.60 -25.75
N ARG A 253 -10.65 -10.64 -24.47
CA ARG A 253 -10.08 -9.52 -23.70
C ARG A 253 -8.68 -9.15 -24.16
N PHE A 254 -7.89 -10.17 -24.50
CA PHE A 254 -6.51 -10.05 -24.97
C PHE A 254 -6.33 -10.80 -26.30
N PRO A 255 -6.85 -10.25 -27.42
CA PRO A 255 -6.74 -10.89 -28.72
C PRO A 255 -5.32 -10.80 -29.30
N ARG A 256 -4.76 -11.95 -29.71
CA ARG A 256 -3.41 -12.01 -30.31
C ARG A 256 -3.40 -11.59 -31.78
N VAL A 257 -4.57 -11.57 -32.41
CA VAL A 257 -4.80 -11.20 -33.80
C VAL A 257 -5.84 -10.09 -33.82
N THR A 258 -5.54 -9.01 -34.54
CA THR A 258 -6.45 -7.87 -34.71
C THR A 258 -6.47 -7.43 -36.18
N MET A 259 -7.50 -6.69 -36.56
CA MET A 259 -7.64 -6.10 -37.88
C MET A 259 -7.29 -4.62 -37.83
N CYS A 260 -6.61 -4.14 -38.86
CA CYS A 260 -6.23 -2.74 -39.02
C CYS A 260 -6.69 -2.20 -40.37
N ASP A 261 -7.33 -1.04 -40.34
CA ASP A 261 -7.79 -0.34 -41.52
C ASP A 261 -7.02 0.96 -41.73
N PHE A 262 -6.44 1.11 -42.92
CA PHE A 262 -5.72 2.31 -43.31
C PHE A 262 -6.06 2.76 -44.72
N LYS A 263 -5.86 4.06 -44.97
CA LYS A 263 -6.18 4.71 -46.24
C LYS A 263 -4.90 5.36 -46.79
N VAL A 264 -4.54 5.03 -48.03
CA VAL A 264 -3.37 5.59 -48.73
C VAL A 264 -3.85 6.43 -49.91
N ARG A 265 -3.29 7.62 -50.08
CA ARG A 265 -3.57 8.49 -51.24
C ARG A 265 -2.57 8.19 -52.36
N ARG A 266 -3.06 7.83 -53.54
CA ARG A 266 -2.25 7.69 -54.77
C ARG A 266 -2.96 8.38 -55.94
N LEU A 267 -2.25 9.28 -56.64
CA LEU A 267 -2.73 9.96 -57.86
C LEU A 267 -4.14 10.58 -57.73
N GLY A 268 -4.43 11.19 -56.57
CA GLY A 268 -5.73 11.83 -56.29
C GLY A 268 -6.85 10.89 -55.81
N ASN A 269 -6.64 9.56 -55.81
CA ASN A 269 -7.60 8.59 -55.29
C ASN A 269 -7.19 8.05 -53.91
N VAL A 270 -8.16 7.75 -53.06
CA VAL A 270 -7.96 7.15 -51.73
C VAL A 270 -8.20 5.66 -51.82
N GLN A 271 -7.15 4.87 -51.66
CA GLN A 271 -7.21 3.41 -51.60
C GLN A 271 -7.28 2.96 -50.14
N ARG A 272 -8.24 2.09 -49.82
CA ARG A 272 -8.42 1.52 -48.48
C ARG A 272 -7.86 0.11 -48.44
N TYR A 273 -7.12 -0.18 -47.38
CA TYR A 273 -6.58 -1.50 -47.10
C TYR A 273 -7.04 -1.95 -45.72
N THR A 274 -7.41 -3.23 -45.63
CA THR A 274 -7.66 -3.94 -44.37
C THR A 274 -6.64 -5.05 -44.28
N VAL A 275 -5.82 -5.03 -43.25
CA VAL A 275 -4.74 -6.01 -43.02
C VAL A 275 -4.93 -6.68 -41.68
N GLN A 276 -4.56 -7.96 -41.62
CA GLN A 276 -4.54 -8.73 -40.39
C GLN A 276 -3.20 -8.53 -39.70
N CYS A 277 -3.21 -8.22 -38.40
CA CYS A 277 -1.99 -7.99 -37.64
C CYS A 277 -1.92 -8.90 -36.42
N VAL A 278 -0.73 -9.44 -36.16
CA VAL A 278 -0.41 -10.23 -34.97
C VAL A 278 0.23 -9.33 -33.94
N LEU A 279 -0.20 -9.43 -32.68
CA LEU A 279 0.27 -8.62 -31.56
C LEU A 279 0.99 -9.51 -30.52
N PRO A 280 2.29 -9.78 -30.68
CA PRO A 280 3.07 -10.58 -29.73
C PRO A 280 3.07 -10.00 -28.31
N ILE A 281 3.00 -8.68 -28.19
CA ILE A 281 2.94 -7.98 -26.89
C ILE A 281 1.76 -8.45 -26.03
N ASN A 282 0.66 -8.86 -26.66
CA ASN A 282 -0.54 -9.23 -25.94
C ASN A 282 -0.42 -10.58 -25.23
N LEU A 283 0.45 -11.47 -25.72
CA LEU A 283 0.79 -12.72 -25.03
C LEU A 283 1.41 -12.42 -23.65
N PHE A 284 2.24 -11.39 -23.56
CA PHE A 284 2.84 -10.97 -22.28
C PHE A 284 1.80 -10.31 -21.38
N ASN A 285 1.00 -9.40 -21.93
CA ASN A 285 -0.03 -8.69 -21.17
C ASN A 285 -1.04 -9.67 -20.54
N GLU A 286 -1.50 -10.67 -21.29
CA GLU A 286 -2.39 -11.73 -20.79
C GLU A 286 -1.82 -12.38 -19.52
N LYS A 287 -0.53 -12.77 -19.52
CA LYS A 287 0.10 -13.41 -18.34
C LYS A 287 0.38 -12.43 -17.20
N ILE A 288 0.82 -11.21 -17.51
CA ILE A 288 1.08 -10.17 -16.52
C ILE A 288 -0.21 -9.81 -15.78
N TYR A 289 -1.30 -9.54 -16.50
CA TYR A 289 -2.57 -9.16 -15.89
C TYR A 289 -3.24 -10.31 -15.14
N LEU A 290 -3.03 -11.56 -15.56
CA LEU A 290 -3.45 -12.73 -14.79
C LEU A 290 -2.73 -12.78 -13.44
N PHE A 291 -1.40 -12.62 -13.44
CA PHE A 291 -0.61 -12.56 -12.22
C PHE A 291 -1.03 -11.39 -11.33
N ILE A 292 -1.19 -10.18 -11.89
CA ILE A 292 -1.61 -8.98 -11.16
C ILE A 292 -2.97 -9.21 -10.48
N TRP A 293 -3.92 -9.86 -11.15
CA TRP A 293 -5.23 -10.14 -10.56
C TRP A 293 -5.11 -10.98 -9.28
N PHE A 294 -4.41 -12.12 -9.34
CA PHE A 294 -4.19 -12.97 -8.15
C PHE A 294 -3.40 -12.23 -7.06
N TRP A 295 -2.40 -11.44 -7.47
CA TRP A 295 -1.60 -10.65 -6.55
C TRP A 295 -2.42 -9.57 -5.83
N MET A 296 -3.34 -8.89 -6.52
CA MET A 296 -4.23 -7.89 -5.92
C MET A 296 -5.22 -8.54 -4.95
N VAL A 297 -5.80 -9.69 -5.31
CA VAL A 297 -6.68 -10.44 -4.39
C VAL A 297 -5.91 -10.87 -3.14
N PHE A 298 -4.71 -11.42 -3.28
CA PHE A 298 -3.84 -11.76 -2.14
C PHE A 298 -3.47 -10.54 -1.28
N THR A 299 -3.15 -9.41 -1.92
CA THR A 299 -2.82 -8.17 -1.21
C THR A 299 -4.05 -7.62 -0.46
N ALA A 300 -5.25 -7.72 -1.06
CA ALA A 300 -6.50 -7.32 -0.43
C ALA A 300 -6.80 -8.18 0.81
N THR A 301 -6.70 -9.51 0.71
CA THR A 301 -6.98 -10.41 1.83
C THR A 301 -6.02 -10.19 3.00
N MET A 302 -4.72 -10.06 2.73
CA MET A 302 -3.71 -9.76 3.75
C MET A 302 -3.96 -8.40 4.41
N SER A 303 -4.35 -7.38 3.64
CA SER A 303 -4.67 -6.04 4.15
C SER A 303 -5.92 -6.05 5.02
N CYS A 304 -6.96 -6.81 4.65
CA CYS A 304 -8.17 -7.01 5.45
C CYS A 304 -7.85 -7.71 6.78
N ILE A 305 -7.08 -8.81 6.75
CA ILE A 305 -6.65 -9.52 7.97
C ILE A 305 -5.84 -8.58 8.88
N SER A 306 -4.94 -7.79 8.30
CA SER A 306 -4.14 -6.82 9.06
C SER A 306 -5.02 -5.73 9.69
N LEU A 307 -5.96 -5.13 8.94
CA LEU A 307 -6.90 -4.15 9.49
C LEU A 307 -7.73 -4.74 10.63
N LEU A 308 -8.31 -5.93 10.44
CA LEU A 308 -9.15 -6.59 11.45
C LEU A 308 -8.36 -6.89 12.72
N THR A 309 -7.14 -7.43 12.59
CA THR A 309 -6.29 -7.74 13.75
C THR A 309 -5.90 -6.49 14.53
N TRP A 310 -5.55 -5.39 13.87
CA TRP A 310 -5.25 -4.12 14.55
C TRP A 310 -6.50 -3.46 15.14
N ALA A 311 -7.63 -3.49 14.43
CA ALA A 311 -8.90 -2.96 14.92
C ALA A 311 -9.34 -3.68 16.20
N MET A 312 -9.31 -5.02 16.21
CA MET A 312 -9.62 -5.81 17.40
C MET A 312 -8.67 -5.51 18.56
N ARG A 313 -7.35 -5.49 18.30
CA ARG A 313 -6.32 -5.17 19.30
C ARG A 313 -6.48 -3.77 19.90
N CYS A 314 -7.03 -2.82 19.15
CA CYS A 314 -7.24 -1.44 19.59
C CYS A 314 -8.59 -1.25 20.30
N ALA A 315 -9.63 -2.00 19.92
CA ALA A 315 -10.96 -1.91 20.51
C ALA A 315 -11.01 -2.49 21.94
N PHE A 316 -10.31 -3.60 22.19
CA PHE A 316 -10.38 -4.28 23.48
C PHE A 316 -9.39 -3.72 24.50
N LYS A 317 -9.89 -2.95 25.49
CA LYS A 317 -9.09 -2.50 26.64
C LYS A 317 -8.45 -3.67 27.40
N THR A 318 -9.14 -4.79 27.50
CA THR A 318 -8.65 -6.00 28.18
C THR A 318 -7.38 -6.55 27.53
N ASP A 319 -7.32 -6.53 26.20
CA ASP A 319 -6.16 -7.00 25.45
C ASP A 319 -4.95 -6.09 25.64
N ARG A 320 -5.16 -4.76 25.64
CA ARG A 320 -4.12 -3.77 25.99
C ARG A 320 -3.51 -4.06 27.37
N HIS A 321 -4.35 -4.24 28.38
CA HIS A 321 -3.89 -4.53 29.73
C HIS A 321 -3.16 -5.87 29.82
N ARG A 322 -3.69 -6.90 29.17
CA ARG A 322 -3.10 -8.23 29.14
C ARG A 322 -1.71 -8.20 28.49
N TYR A 323 -1.56 -7.48 27.38
CA TYR A 323 -0.30 -7.35 26.66
C TYR A 323 0.79 -6.73 27.55
N ILE A 324 0.54 -5.56 28.15
CA ILE A 324 1.55 -4.89 29.00
C ILE A 324 1.80 -5.66 30.31
N LYS A 325 0.75 -6.17 30.96
CA LYS A 325 0.90 -6.98 32.18
C LYS A 325 1.71 -8.26 31.93
N LYS A 326 1.61 -8.87 30.75
CA LYS A 326 2.44 -10.03 30.37
C LYS A 326 3.92 -9.66 30.42
N HIS A 327 4.31 -8.54 29.81
CA HIS A 327 5.71 -8.08 29.82
C HIS A 327 6.20 -7.71 31.22
N LEU A 328 5.38 -7.04 32.03
CA LEU A 328 5.76 -6.71 33.42
C LEU A 328 5.91 -7.94 34.32
N ARG A 329 5.12 -8.99 34.09
CA ARG A 329 5.23 -10.27 34.83
C ARG A 329 6.49 -11.05 34.46
N LEU A 330 6.94 -10.98 33.22
CA LEU A 330 8.15 -11.68 32.76
C LEU A 330 9.43 -11.19 33.47
N MET A 331 9.44 -9.96 33.96
CA MET A 331 10.56 -9.37 34.72
C MET A 331 10.23 -9.23 36.22
N GLU A 332 9.25 -10.00 36.70
CA GLU A 332 8.87 -10.08 38.13
C GLU A 332 8.52 -8.74 38.79
N LYS A 333 8.11 -7.72 38.02
CA LYS A 333 7.79 -6.39 38.56
C LYS A 333 6.42 -6.27 39.22
N LEU A 334 5.66 -7.36 39.32
CA LEU A 334 4.24 -7.36 39.69
C LEU A 334 3.92 -8.38 40.78
N GLU A 335 4.62 -8.28 41.91
CA GLU A 335 4.45 -9.20 43.05
C GLU A 335 3.29 -8.82 43.97
N ARG A 336 3.07 -7.52 44.24
CA ARG A 336 2.04 -7.05 45.20
C ARG A 336 0.71 -6.70 44.54
N ASP A 337 -0.39 -6.83 45.27
CA ASP A 337 -1.72 -6.44 44.79
C ASP A 337 -1.86 -4.92 44.57
N SER A 338 -1.13 -4.11 45.33
CA SER A 338 -1.02 -2.66 45.10
C SER A 338 -0.35 -2.33 43.75
N ASP A 339 0.63 -3.13 43.33
CA ASP A 339 1.30 -2.97 42.05
C ASP A 339 0.37 -3.32 40.87
N LYS A 340 -0.59 -4.23 41.06
CA LYS A 340 -1.63 -4.54 40.05
C LYS A 340 -2.52 -3.34 39.75
N GLN A 341 -2.91 -2.58 40.78
CA GLN A 341 -3.69 -1.35 40.62
C GLN A 341 -2.84 -0.23 40.00
N LEU A 342 -1.58 -0.11 40.41
CA LEU A 342 -0.64 0.85 39.82
C LEU A 342 -0.36 0.55 38.34
N ALA A 343 -0.25 -0.74 37.98
CA ALA A 343 -0.07 -1.19 36.61
C ALA A 343 -1.26 -0.83 35.72
N GLN A 344 -2.47 -0.86 36.28
CA GLN A 344 -3.66 -0.40 35.57
C GLN A 344 -3.63 1.12 35.34
N LYS A 345 -3.26 1.91 36.37
CA LYS A 345 -3.07 3.37 36.21
C LYS A 345 -1.98 3.70 35.19
N PHE A 346 -0.88 2.94 35.16
CA PHE A 346 0.19 3.09 34.17
C PHE A 346 -0.30 2.85 32.75
N VAL A 347 -1.06 1.77 32.51
CA VAL A 347 -1.60 1.48 31.18
C VAL A 347 -2.65 2.51 30.76
N ASP A 348 -3.56 2.89 31.65
CA ASP A 348 -4.70 3.75 31.29
C ASP A 348 -4.35 5.24 31.22
N LYS A 349 -3.59 5.77 32.19
CA LYS A 349 -3.30 7.21 32.29
C LYS A 349 -1.98 7.61 31.63
N TYR A 350 -0.92 6.80 31.84
CA TYR A 350 0.43 7.12 31.38
C TYR A 350 0.70 6.64 29.95
N LEU A 351 0.61 5.34 29.67
CA LEU A 351 0.91 4.77 28.36
C LEU A 351 -0.19 5.04 27.33
N ARG A 352 -1.46 5.03 27.77
CA ARG A 352 -2.65 5.21 26.92
C ARG A 352 -2.65 4.24 25.72
N GLN A 353 -3.42 4.56 24.68
CA GLN A 353 -3.54 3.72 23.50
C GLN A 353 -2.33 3.87 22.57
N ASP A 354 -1.90 5.11 22.32
CA ASP A 354 -0.74 5.39 21.46
C ASP A 354 0.54 4.73 21.99
N GLY A 355 0.80 4.77 23.30
CA GLY A 355 1.99 4.14 23.85
C GLY A 355 1.96 2.61 23.76
N THR A 356 0.81 2.00 23.98
CA THR A 356 0.64 0.54 23.79
C THR A 356 0.84 0.16 22.32
N PHE A 357 0.36 1.00 21.41
CA PHE A 357 0.54 0.81 19.97
C PHE A 357 2.02 0.85 19.57
N VAL A 358 2.77 1.85 20.05
CA VAL A 358 4.23 1.93 19.80
C VAL A 358 4.94 0.68 20.33
N MET A 359 4.59 0.19 21.53
CA MET A 359 5.19 -1.05 22.06
C MET A 359 4.93 -2.26 21.15
N ARG A 360 3.69 -2.39 20.65
CA ARG A 360 3.32 -3.47 19.73
C ARG A 360 4.08 -3.38 18.41
N LEU A 361 4.21 -2.16 17.88
CA LEU A 361 4.91 -1.92 16.62
C LEU A 361 6.42 -2.21 16.72
N VAL A 362 7.06 -1.82 17.83
CA VAL A 362 8.44 -2.21 18.15
C VAL A 362 8.53 -3.74 18.26
N GLY A 363 7.55 -4.38 18.90
CA GLY A 363 7.51 -5.85 19.05
C GLY A 363 7.35 -6.63 17.75
N HIS A 364 6.63 -6.10 16.76
CA HIS A 364 6.50 -6.72 15.43
C HIS A 364 7.77 -6.61 14.59
N ASN A 365 8.61 -5.61 14.87
CA ASN A 365 9.80 -5.30 14.07
C ASN A 365 11.12 -5.73 14.70
N THR A 366 11.12 -5.98 16.01
CA THR A 366 12.30 -6.40 16.76
C THR A 366 12.03 -7.78 17.38
N ASN A 367 12.15 -7.90 18.71
CA ASN A 367 11.90 -9.12 19.46
C ASN A 367 11.08 -8.83 20.71
N ALA A 368 10.42 -9.87 21.24
CA ALA A 368 9.66 -9.77 22.48
C ALA A 368 10.50 -9.35 23.70
N ILE A 369 11.80 -9.69 23.72
CA ILE A 369 12.73 -9.34 24.80
C ILE A 369 12.97 -7.82 24.82
N THR A 370 13.26 -7.23 23.65
CA THR A 370 13.46 -5.78 23.49
C THR A 370 12.27 -4.99 24.02
N VAL A 371 11.04 -5.40 23.67
CA VAL A 371 9.83 -4.77 24.20
C VAL A 371 9.68 -4.95 25.70
N THR A 372 10.05 -6.11 26.23
CA THR A 372 9.96 -6.39 27.66
C THR A 372 10.86 -5.45 28.47
N GLU A 373 12.12 -5.30 28.08
CA GLU A 373 13.06 -4.38 28.72
C GLU A 373 12.62 -2.92 28.55
N PHE A 374 12.10 -2.55 27.38
CA PHE A 374 11.60 -1.21 27.12
C PHE A 374 10.38 -0.85 27.99
N VAL A 375 9.39 -1.74 28.08
CA VAL A 375 8.22 -1.58 28.96
C VAL A 375 8.66 -1.50 30.42
N CYS A 376 9.64 -2.32 30.83
CA CYS A 376 10.16 -2.33 32.19
C CYS A 376 10.91 -1.04 32.55
N SER A 377 11.69 -0.49 31.62
CA SER A 377 12.40 0.78 31.79
C SER A 377 11.41 1.95 31.90
N LEU A 378 10.35 1.96 31.09
CA LEU A 378 9.28 2.96 31.19
C LEU A 378 8.49 2.85 32.49
N TRP A 379 8.27 1.64 32.99
CA TRP A 379 7.64 1.41 34.29
C TRP A 379 8.47 1.98 35.44
N ASP A 380 9.80 1.80 35.42
CA ASP A 380 10.68 2.37 36.44
C ASP A 380 10.71 3.89 36.38
N SER A 381 10.76 4.46 35.17
CA SER A 381 10.65 5.91 34.98
C SER A 381 9.34 6.46 35.52
N TYR A 382 8.20 5.77 35.29
CA TYR A 382 6.91 6.13 35.87
C TYR A 382 6.90 6.02 37.41
N ARG A 383 7.54 4.98 37.96
CA ARG A 383 7.71 4.79 39.42
C ARG A 383 8.73 5.73 40.06
N ALA A 384 9.48 6.51 39.28
CA ALA A 384 10.34 7.57 39.80
C ALA A 384 9.61 8.92 39.93
N LYS A 385 8.53 9.16 39.17
CA LYS A 385 7.81 10.45 39.16
C LYS A 385 7.06 10.73 40.48
N PRO A 386 6.98 11.97 40.99
CA PRO A 386 6.34 12.27 42.27
C PRO A 386 4.85 11.85 42.32
N LEU A 387 4.34 11.48 43.51
CA LEU A 387 2.98 10.95 43.71
C LEU A 387 1.87 11.88 43.19
N ASN A 388 2.07 13.20 43.26
CA ASN A 388 1.11 14.20 42.74
C ASN A 388 0.90 14.08 41.23
N GLU A 389 1.94 13.76 40.46
CA GLU A 389 1.82 13.49 39.04
C GLU A 389 1.14 12.14 38.75
N ARG A 390 1.19 11.16 39.67
CA ARG A 390 0.54 9.84 39.48
C ARG A 390 -0.94 9.85 39.80
N ASN A 391 -1.39 10.75 40.68
CA ASN A 391 -2.69 10.70 41.32
C ASN A 391 -3.68 11.78 40.92
N GLU A 392 -3.41 12.65 39.94
CA GLU A 392 -4.38 13.71 39.52
C GLU A 392 -5.84 13.20 39.53
N PRO A 393 -6.67 13.72 40.45
CA PRO A 393 -8.06 13.31 40.61
C PRO A 393 -8.90 13.85 39.45
N ASN A 394 -9.85 13.03 39.00
CA ASN A 394 -11.02 13.54 38.30
C ASN A 394 -11.88 14.31 39.31
N ASP A 395 -12.47 15.41 38.87
CA ASP A 395 -13.52 16.19 39.56
C ASP A 395 -13.23 16.70 40.96
N SER A 396 -12.70 17.92 41.01
CA SER A 396 -13.25 18.96 41.88
C SER A 396 -14.37 19.69 41.12
N SER A 397 -15.50 19.02 40.89
CA SER A 397 -16.78 19.64 40.53
C SER A 397 -17.81 19.31 41.60
N GLU A 398 -17.49 19.72 42.82
CA GLU A 398 -18.47 20.22 43.78
C GLU A 398 -18.26 21.75 43.80
N VAL A 399 -19.15 22.47 43.11
CA VAL A 399 -20.05 23.53 43.62
C VAL A 399 -20.97 23.93 42.47
#